data_AF-A0A7V7N116-F1
#
_entry.id   AF-A0A7V7N116-F1
#
_cell.length_a   1.000
_cell.length_b   1.000
_cell.length_c   1.000
_cell.angle_alpha   90.00
_cell.angle_beta   90.00
_cell.angle_gamma   90.00
#
_symmetry.space_group_name_H-M   'P 1'
#
loop_
_entity.id
_entity.type
_entity.pdbx_description
1 polymer ?
#
loop_
_entity_poly.entity_id
_entity_poly.type
_entity_poly.pdbx_seq_one_letter_code
_entity_poly.pdbx_strand_id
1 'polypeptide(L)' 'MSLLKTNEGVAMALKEHQIRQRLGQLKERHEALESRLAGLESAPEANELDIKRIKKEKLSLKDDIKHYEDMLIPDMDA' A
#
# COMPACT_ATOMS: atom_id res chain seq x y z
N MET A 1 22.61 24.45 -28.11
CA MET A 1 21.16 24.70 -27.93
C MET A 1 20.43 23.37 -28.03
N SER A 2 19.76 22.80 -27.04
CA SER A 2 19.67 23.04 -25.61
C SER A 2 19.35 21.68 -24.98
N LEU A 3 20.13 21.31 -23.95
CA LEU A 3 20.09 20.06 -23.20
C LEU A 3 18.94 20.05 -22.18
N LEU A 4 17.69 20.29 -22.60
CA LEU A 4 16.55 20.39 -21.68
C LEU A 4 15.47 19.30 -21.86
N LYS A 5 15.74 18.23 -22.61
CA LYS A 5 14.82 17.07 -22.69
C LYS A 5 14.99 16.04 -21.56
N THR A 6 15.87 16.28 -20.59
CA THR A 6 16.20 15.34 -19.51
C THR A 6 15.47 15.61 -18.19
N ASN A 7 14.98 16.83 -17.94
CA ASN A 7 14.46 17.19 -16.61
C ASN A 7 13.10 16.52 -16.30
N GLU A 8 12.21 16.43 -17.29
CA GLU A 8 10.86 15.86 -17.11
C GLU A 8 10.89 14.33 -16.96
N GLY A 9 11.77 13.64 -17.71
CA GLY A 9 11.93 12.19 -17.60
C GLY A 9 12.48 11.74 -16.24
N VAL A 10 13.43 12.51 -15.67
CA VAL A 10 13.98 12.24 -14.34
C VAL A 10 12.92 12.48 -13.24
N ALA A 11 12.10 13.53 -13.37
CA ALA A 11 11.03 13.81 -12.43
C ALA A 11 9.96 12.69 -12.42
N MET A 12 9.61 12.15 -13.58
CA MET A 12 8.66 11.04 -13.71
C MET A 12 9.19 9.75 -13.08
N ALA A 13 10.44 9.39 -13.37
CA ALA A 13 11.08 8.20 -12.78
C ALA A 13 11.23 8.28 -11.26
N LEU A 14 11.55 9.47 -10.72
CA LEU A 14 11.61 9.69 -9.27
C LEU A 14 10.22 9.53 -8.63
N LYS A 15 9.18 10.07 -9.25
CA LYS A 15 7.80 9.94 -8.77
C LYS A 15 7.34 8.47 -8.77
N GLU A 16 7.65 7.73 -9.84
CA GLU A 16 7.37 6.29 -9.92
C GLU A 16 8.10 5.52 -8.80
N HIS A 17 9.38 5.81 -8.59
CA HIS A 17 10.16 5.20 -7.52
C HIS A 17 9.57 5.46 -6.14
N GLN A 18 9.15 6.70 -5.85
CA GLN A 18 8.50 7.07 -4.60
C GLN A 18 7.19 6.32 -4.39
N ILE A 19 6.36 6.17 -5.43
CA ILE A 19 5.10 5.42 -5.34
C ILE A 19 5.40 3.94 -5.07
N ARG A 20 6.35 3.33 -5.78
CA ARG A 20 6.78 1.94 -5.56
C ARG A 20 7.30 1.72 -4.14
N GLN A 21 8.11 2.63 -3.61
CA GLN A 21 8.57 2.57 -2.22
C GLN A 21 7.41 2.64 -1.24
N ARG A 22 6.46 3.56 -1.46
CA ARG A 22 5.31 3.72 -0.57
C ARG A 22 4.42 2.49 -0.57
N LEU A 23 4.22 1.91 -1.74
CA LEU A 23 3.45 0.69 -1.95
C LEU A 23 4.11 -0.52 -1.27
N GLY A 24 5.44 -0.62 -1.30
CA GLY A 24 6.18 -1.60 -0.51
C GLY A 24 5.90 -1.46 1.00
N GLN A 25 5.98 -0.24 1.54
CA GLN A 25 5.70 0.03 2.94
C GLN A 25 4.25 -0.31 3.33
N LEU A 26 3.28 0.00 2.46
CA LEU A 26 1.87 -0.32 2.71
C LEU A 26 1.63 -1.83 2.70
N LYS A 27 2.25 -2.57 1.78
CA LYS A 27 2.19 -4.04 1.71
C LYS A 27 2.81 -4.68 2.95
N GLU A 28 4.01 -4.25 3.36
CA GLU A 28 4.64 -4.73 4.60
C GLU A 28 3.76 -4.50 5.83
N ARG A 29 3.15 -3.30 5.93
CA ARG A 29 2.23 -2.98 7.02
C ARG A 29 0.97 -3.85 6.98
N HIS A 30 0.44 -4.12 5.80
CA HIS A 30 -0.70 -5.02 5.62
C HIS A 30 -0.37 -6.44 6.10
N GLU A 31 0.76 -7.01 5.69
CA GLU A 31 1.22 -8.33 6.13
C GLU A 31 1.46 -8.41 7.65
N ALA A 32 1.98 -7.34 8.24
CA ALA A 32 2.14 -7.26 9.69
C ALA A 32 0.78 -7.27 10.42
N LEU A 33 -0.23 -6.57 9.88
CA LEU A 33 -1.59 -6.60 10.43
C LEU A 33 -2.29 -7.96 10.20
N GLU A 34 -2.04 -8.65 9.08
CA GLU A 34 -2.48 -10.02 8.86
C GLU A 34 -1.95 -10.96 9.94
N SER A 35 -0.64 -10.92 10.17
CA SER A 35 0.01 -11.76 11.19
C SER A 35 -0.54 -11.48 12.59
N ARG A 36 -0.77 -10.20 12.92
CA ARG A 36 -1.37 -9.80 14.20
C ARG A 36 -2.82 -10.26 14.32
N LEU A 37 -3.60 -10.17 13.24
CA LEU A 37 -4.99 -10.62 13.21
C LEU A 37 -5.06 -12.13 13.44
N ALA A 38 -4.24 -12.91 12.74
CA ALA A 38 -4.19 -14.37 12.90
C ALA A 38 -3.86 -14.77 14.34
N GLY A 39 -2.92 -14.07 14.99
CA GLY A 39 -2.62 -14.28 16.41
C GLY A 39 -3.82 -14.03 17.31
N LEU A 40 -4.57 -12.95 17.08
CA LEU A 40 -5.78 -12.65 17.85
C LEU A 40 -6.92 -13.63 17.56
N GLU A 41 -7.15 -14.01 16.31
CA GLU A 41 -8.22 -14.98 15.97
C GLU A 41 -7.94 -16.38 16.53
N SER A 42 -6.67 -16.72 16.76
CA SER A 42 -6.28 -17.97 17.43
C SER A 42 -6.45 -17.96 18.95
N ALA A 43 -6.61 -16.78 19.57
CA ALA A 43 -6.72 -16.65 21.02
C ALA A 43 -8.19 -16.67 21.48
N PRO A 44 -8.59 -17.60 22.36
CA PRO A 44 -9.99 -17.76 22.78
C PRO A 44 -10.55 -16.58 23.60
N GLU A 45 -9.67 -15.78 24.21
CA GLU A 45 -10.05 -14.57 24.98
C GLU A 45 -9.86 -13.27 24.17
N ALA A 46 -9.61 -13.38 22.86
CA ALA A 46 -9.38 -12.20 22.04
C ALA A 46 -10.61 -11.29 21.99
N ASN A 47 -10.36 -10.00 22.17
CA ASN A 47 -11.40 -8.99 22.12
C ASN A 47 -11.89 -8.80 20.68
N GLU A 48 -13.17 -9.05 20.44
CA GLU A 48 -13.81 -8.85 19.14
C GLU A 48 -13.66 -7.42 18.61
N LEU A 49 -13.60 -6.41 19.48
CA LEU A 49 -13.42 -5.02 19.08
C LEU A 49 -12.02 -4.79 18.48
N ASP A 50 -10.99 -5.44 19.01
CA ASP A 50 -9.63 -5.35 18.50
C ASP A 50 -9.50 -6.03 17.14
N ILE A 51 -10.14 -7.20 16.99
CA ILE A 51 -10.25 -7.92 15.71
C ILE A 51 -10.96 -7.05 14.67
N LYS A 52 -12.10 -6.44 15.02
CA LYS A 52 -12.86 -5.55 14.13
C LYS A 52 -12.03 -4.32 13.73
N ARG A 53 -11.28 -3.73 14.67
CA ARG A 53 -10.43 -2.57 14.40
C ARG A 53 -9.31 -2.91 13.41
N ILE A 54 -8.63 -4.04 13.62
CA ILE A 54 -7.57 -4.51 12.71
C ILE A 54 -8.13 -4.81 11.33
N LYS A 55 -9.29 -5.49 11.23
CA LYS A 55 -9.95 -5.74 9.93
C LYS A 55 -10.27 -4.43 9.19
N LYS A 56 -10.75 -3.41 9.90
CA LYS A 56 -11.00 -2.08 9.33
C LYS A 56 -9.71 -1.40 8.86
N GLU A 57 -8.66 -1.42 9.69
CA GLU A 57 -7.35 -0.87 9.33
C GLU A 57 -6.76 -1.58 8.10
N LYS A 58 -6.87 -2.91 8.01
CA LYS A 58 -6.45 -3.70 6.84
C LYS A 58 -7.23 -3.34 5.58
N LEU A 59 -8.55 -3.15 5.67
CA LEU A 59 -9.36 -2.74 4.52
C LEU A 59 -8.88 -1.39 3.98
N SER A 60 -8.65 -0.41 4.86
CA SER A 60 -8.09 0.89 4.46
C SER A 60 -6.74 0.77 3.78
N LEU A 61 -5.83 -0.06 4.30
CA LEU A 61 -4.53 -0.27 3.67
C LEU A 61 -4.65 -0.93 2.29
N LYS A 62 -5.60 -1.85 2.13
CA LYS A 62 -5.87 -2.49 0.83
C LYS A 62 -6.38 -1.48 -0.20
N ASP A 63 -7.28 -0.59 0.21
CA ASP A 63 -7.78 0.48 -0.65
C ASP A 63 -6.67 1.46 -1.03
N ASP A 64 -5.81 1.83 -0.08
CA ASP A 64 -4.64 2.67 -0.34
C ASP A 64 -3.66 1.97 -1.31
N ILE A 65 -3.36 0.69 -1.11
CA ILE A 65 -2.51 -0.10 -2.01
C ILE A 65 -3.08 -0.07 -3.42
N LYS A 66 -4.38 -0.34 -3.58
CA LYS A 66 -5.04 -0.30 -4.90
C LYS A 66 -4.89 1.08 -5.54
N HIS A 67 -5.14 2.15 -4.78
CA HIS A 67 -4.97 3.52 -5.27
C HIS A 67 -3.56 3.81 -5.79
N TYR A 68 -2.51 3.38 -5.07
CA TYR A 68 -1.12 3.56 -5.52
C TYR A 68 -0.73 2.61 -6.67
N GLU A 69 -1.34 1.43 -6.76
CA GLU A 69 -1.19 0.50 -7.89
C GLU A 69 -1.79 1.09 -9.16
N ASP A 70 -2.99 1.66 -9.09
CA ASP A 70 -3.67 2.35 -10.19
C ASP A 70 -2.87 3.58 -10.67
N MET A 71 -2.14 4.25 -9.75
CA MET A 71 -1.23 5.34 -10.10
C MET A 71 0.05 4.89 -10.85
N LEU A 72 0.49 3.64 -10.66
CA LEU A 72 1.67 3.07 -11.33
C LEU A 72 1.31 2.35 -12.62
N ILE A 73 0.15 1.73 -12.67
CA ILE A 73 -0.37 0.98 -13.82
C ILE A 73 -1.65 1.68 -14.25
N PRO A 74 -1.58 2.66 -15.16
CA PRO A 74 -2.74 3.45 -15.55
C PRO A 74 -3.80 2.67 -16.35
N ASP A 75 -3.75 1.32 -16.38
CA ASP A 75 -4.47 0.52 -17.37
C ASP A 75 -4.84 -0.90 -16.89
N MET A 76 -5.37 -1.05 -15.66
CA MET A 76 -5.82 -2.38 -15.18
C MET A 76 -7.28 -2.51 -14.74
N ASP A 77 -8.13 -1.49 -14.91
CA ASP A 77 -9.58 -1.63 -14.76
C ASP A 77 -10.32 -0.92 -15.92
N ALA A 78 -10.49 -1.64 -17.04
CA ALA A 78 -11.52 -1.46 -18.06
C ALA A 78 -12.34 -2.75 -18.16
#